data_AF-A0A351LXV0-F1
#
_entry.id   AF-A0A351LXV0-F1
#
_cell.length_a   1.000
_cell.length_b   1.000
_cell.length_c   1.000
_cell.angle_alpha   90.00
_cell.angle_beta   90.00
_cell.angle_gamma   90.00
#
_symmetry.space_group_name_H-M   'P 1'
#
loop_
_entity.id
_entity.type
_entity.pdbx_description
1 polymer ?
#
loop_
_entity_poly.entity_id
_entity_poly.type
_entity_poly.pdbx_seq_one_letter_code
_entity_poly.pdbx_strand_id
1 'polypeptide(L)'
;AVWHEGVPDRILYPTRPDAAPAPSVHKTGGRAAQGAGPPAKKQKKGKPKDPDQGIRRRLARAERDWEAAEASVLEIQNRLADPDLYQDPDRAATVVAEHETAKDTAARLMAECERLSTRLGG
;
A
#
# COMPACT_ATOMS: atom_id res chain seq x y z
N ALA A 1 -25.34 5.69 -23.24
CA ALA A 1 -23.94 5.56 -22.80
C ALA A 1 -23.76 6.41 -21.56
N VAL A 2 -23.37 5.82 -20.43
CA VAL A 2 -23.02 6.56 -19.22
C VAL A 2 -21.54 6.89 -19.33
N TRP A 3 -21.21 8.18 -19.35
CA TRP A 3 -19.82 8.64 -19.35
C TRP A 3 -19.42 8.86 -17.90
N HIS A 4 -18.32 8.24 -17.46
CA HIS A 4 -17.75 8.52 -16.16
C HIS A 4 -16.97 9.84 -16.26
N GLU A 5 -17.45 10.87 -15.56
CA GLU A 5 -16.76 12.15 -15.45
C GLU A 5 -15.38 11.93 -14.82
N GLY A 6 -14.35 12.54 -15.41
CA GLY A 6 -12.94 12.24 -15.12
C GLY A 6 -12.56 12.40 -13.65
N VAL A 7 -11.48 11.71 -13.27
CA VAL A 7 -10.96 11.73 -11.89
C VAL A 7 -10.61 13.18 -11.48
N PRO A 8 -11.12 13.69 -10.35
CA PRO A 8 -10.86 15.07 -9.92
C PRO A 8 -9.36 15.36 -9.73
N ASP A 9 -8.89 16.48 -10.29
CA ASP A 9 -7.47 16.92 -10.26
C ASP A 9 -6.85 16.98 -8.86
N ARG A 10 -7.64 17.21 -7.81
CA ARG A 10 -7.16 17.17 -6.40
C ARG A 10 -6.65 15.80 -5.95
N ILE A 11 -7.08 14.73 -6.62
CA ILE A 11 -6.60 13.37 -6.38
C ILE A 11 -5.26 13.16 -7.12
N LEU A 12 -5.16 13.71 -8.34
CA LEU A 12 -3.95 13.62 -9.16
C LEU A 12 -2.81 14.51 -8.62
N TYR A 13 -3.15 15.65 -8.03
CA TYR A 13 -2.22 16.62 -7.47
C TYR A 13 -2.62 16.97 -6.03
N PRO A 14 -2.25 16.16 -5.03
CA PRO A 14 -2.38 16.55 -3.64
C PRO A 14 -1.51 17.78 -3.39
N THR A 15 -2.13 18.96 -3.31
CA THR A 15 -1.48 20.18 -2.83
C THR A 15 -0.98 19.92 -1.42
N ARG A 16 0.34 19.77 -1.25
CA ARG A 16 0.98 19.84 0.07
C ARG A 16 0.65 21.21 0.66
N PRO A 17 0.03 21.30 1.85
CA PRO A 17 0.06 22.53 2.61
C PRO A 17 1.50 22.70 3.13
N ASP A 18 2.34 23.33 2.33
CA ASP A 18 3.60 23.89 2.82
C ASP A 18 3.31 25.29 3.33
N ALA A 19 3.24 25.42 4.66
CA ALA A 19 3.59 26.62 5.42
C ALA A 19 3.35 26.34 6.91
N ALA A 20 4.42 25.96 7.60
CA ALA A 20 4.47 26.00 9.06
C ALA A 20 4.31 27.45 9.56
N PRO A 21 3.76 27.63 10.78
CA PRO A 21 4.32 28.61 11.69
C PRO A 21 4.90 27.93 12.94
N ALA A 22 6.02 28.51 13.38
CA ALA A 22 6.94 28.08 14.43
C ALA A 22 6.29 27.83 15.83
N PRO A 23 6.95 27.05 16.71
CA PRO A 23 6.48 26.81 18.07
C PRO A 23 6.63 28.06 18.95
N SER A 24 5.53 28.51 19.55
CA SER A 24 5.57 29.53 20.61
C SER A 24 6.08 28.93 21.91
N VAL A 25 7.21 29.45 22.36
CA VAL A 25 7.85 29.20 23.65
C VAL A 25 7.12 29.93 24.76
N HIS A 26 6.51 29.20 25.69
CA HIS A 26 6.19 29.73 27.01
C HIS A 26 6.92 28.92 28.08
N LYS A 27 7.99 29.54 28.57
CA LYS A 27 8.81 29.13 29.70
C LYS A 27 8.16 29.66 30.99
N THR A 28 7.71 28.75 31.84
CA THR A 28 7.41 28.96 33.26
C THR A 28 7.98 27.72 33.95
N GLY A 29 8.99 27.76 34.81
CA GLY A 29 9.27 28.71 35.86
C GLY A 29 9.03 28.01 37.21
N GLY A 30 10.03 27.26 37.69
CA GLY A 30 10.24 26.92 39.11
C GLY A 30 9.45 25.74 39.71
N ARG A 31 10.15 24.68 40.15
CA ARG A 31 10.64 24.47 41.54
C ARG A 31 11.06 23.00 41.72
N ALA A 32 12.25 22.81 42.30
CA ALA A 32 12.70 21.53 42.81
C ALA A 32 12.01 21.20 44.15
N ALA A 33 11.62 19.93 44.35
CA ALA A 33 11.70 19.25 45.64
C ALA A 33 11.39 17.75 45.47
N GLN A 34 12.14 16.93 46.20
CA GLN A 34 12.15 15.48 46.23
C GLN A 34 10.89 14.88 46.88
N GLY A 35 10.49 13.67 46.49
CA GLY A 35 9.40 12.95 47.16
C GLY A 35 9.11 11.56 46.59
N ALA A 36 9.63 10.55 47.27
CA ALA A 36 9.32 9.12 47.31
C ALA A 36 8.16 8.54 46.46
N GLY A 37 8.46 7.43 45.79
CA GLY A 37 7.49 6.40 45.39
C GLY A 37 7.92 5.62 44.14
N PRO A 38 8.00 4.27 44.15
CA PRO A 38 8.25 3.53 42.93
C PRO A 38 7.06 3.75 41.97
N PRO A 39 7.27 4.11 40.69
CA PRO A 39 6.15 4.26 39.78
C PRO A 39 5.55 2.88 39.55
N ALA A 40 4.38 2.66 40.14
CA ALA A 40 3.47 1.60 39.76
C ALA A 40 3.45 1.56 38.23
N LYS A 41 3.83 0.41 37.66
CA LYS A 41 3.75 0.15 36.23
C LYS A 41 2.29 0.30 35.83
N LYS A 42 1.87 1.52 35.50
CA LYS A 42 0.64 1.80 34.78
C LYS A 42 0.78 1.01 33.50
N GLN A 43 0.13 -0.15 33.46
CA GLN A 43 -0.15 -0.87 32.24
C GLN A 43 -0.64 0.20 31.27
N LYS A 44 0.17 0.49 30.24
CA LYS A 44 -0.27 1.28 29.11
C LYS A 44 -1.45 0.49 28.55
N LYS A 45 -2.65 0.88 28.96
CA LYS A 45 -3.92 0.42 28.39
C LYS A 45 -3.81 0.83 26.93
N GLY A 46 -3.35 -0.12 26.12
CA GLY A 46 -3.13 0.09 24.70
C GLY A 46 -4.41 0.68 24.14
N LYS A 47 -4.29 1.81 23.45
CA LYS A 47 -5.40 2.41 22.71
C LYS A 47 -6.12 1.27 21.96
N PRO A 48 -7.47 1.22 21.97
CA PRO A 48 -8.19 0.21 21.22
C PRO A 48 -7.64 0.26 19.80
N LYS A 49 -7.03 -0.85 19.37
CA LYS A 49 -6.42 -0.94 18.06
C LYS A 49 -7.58 -0.85 17.08
N ASP A 50 -7.59 0.24 16.31
CA ASP A 50 -8.60 0.45 15.28
C ASP A 50 -8.68 -0.84 14.44
N PRO A 51 -9.84 -1.54 14.45
CA PRO A 51 -10.00 -2.79 13.72
C PRO A 51 -9.71 -2.60 12.22
N ASP A 52 -9.90 -1.38 11.71
CA ASP A 52 -9.68 -1.03 10.32
C ASP A 52 -8.19 -0.83 10.00
N GLN A 53 -7.35 -0.55 11.00
CA GLN A 53 -5.90 -0.42 10.80
C GLN A 53 -5.30 -1.73 10.24
N GLY A 54 -5.82 -2.87 10.70
CA GLY A 54 -5.39 -4.18 10.21
C GLY A 54 -5.76 -4.40 8.74
N ILE A 55 -6.94 -3.93 8.34
CA ILE A 55 -7.47 -4.06 6.98
C ILE A 55 -6.73 -3.09 6.05
N ARG A 56 -6.52 -1.83 6.45
CA ARG A 56 -5.74 -0.84 5.70
C ARG A 56 -4.32 -1.30 5.43
N ARG A 57 -3.66 -1.93 6.41
CA ARG A 57 -2.31 -2.48 6.23
C ARG A 57 -2.31 -3.67 5.27
N ARG A 58 -3.36 -4.49 5.25
CA ARG A 58 -3.48 -5.59 4.28
C ARG A 58 -3.73 -5.06 2.88
N LEU A 59 -4.58 -4.04 2.74
CA LEU A 59 -4.84 -3.37 1.47
C LEU A 59 -3.54 -2.80 0.88
N ALA A 60 -2.80 -2.02 1.66
CA ALA A 60 -1.52 -1.45 1.22
C ALA A 60 -0.43 -2.50 0.89
N ARG A 61 -0.58 -3.75 1.38
CA ARG A 61 0.30 -4.85 0.97
C ARG A 61 -0.18 -5.47 -0.34
N ALA A 62 -1.48 -5.78 -0.43
CA ALA A 62 -2.08 -6.33 -1.63
C ALA A 62 -1.87 -5.40 -2.84
N GLU A 63 -1.94 -4.08 -2.66
CA GLU A 63 -1.63 -3.09 -3.71
C GLU A 63 -0.18 -3.19 -4.20
N ARG A 64 0.78 -3.26 -3.28
CA ARG A 64 2.21 -3.39 -3.63
C ARG A 64 2.52 -4.74 -4.27
N ASP A 65 1.89 -5.79 -3.79
CA ASP A 65 2.04 -7.13 -4.35
C ASP A 65 1.43 -7.17 -5.76
N TRP A 66 0.31 -6.47 -5.99
CA TRP A 66 -0.30 -6.31 -7.32
C TRP A 66 0.61 -5.54 -8.27
N GLU A 67 1.19 -4.41 -7.85
CA GLU A 67 2.17 -3.66 -8.63
C GLU A 67 3.38 -4.53 -9.02
N ALA A 68 3.89 -5.35 -8.10
CA ALA A 68 4.99 -6.26 -8.36
C ALA A 68 4.61 -7.40 -9.34
N ALA A 69 3.38 -7.91 -9.24
CA ALA A 69 2.86 -8.91 -10.18
C ALA A 69 2.71 -8.31 -11.60
N GLU A 70 2.19 -7.09 -11.72
CA GLU A 70 2.10 -6.37 -13.00
C GLU A 70 3.48 -6.09 -13.61
N ALA A 71 4.46 -5.70 -12.79
CA ALA A 71 5.84 -5.54 -13.25
C ALA A 71 6.41 -6.86 -13.80
N SER A 72 6.09 -7.98 -13.17
CA SER A 72 6.51 -9.31 -13.63
C SER A 72 5.83 -9.69 -14.95
N VAL A 73 4.55 -9.37 -15.12
CA VAL A 73 3.83 -9.54 -16.40
C VAL A 73 4.54 -8.77 -17.53
N LEU A 74 4.91 -7.51 -17.29
CA LEU A 74 5.63 -6.68 -18.27
C LEU A 74 7.02 -7.23 -18.60
N GLU A 75 7.76 -7.71 -17.61
CA GLU A 75 9.07 -8.35 -17.83
C GLU A 75 8.93 -9.58 -18.74
N ILE A 76 7.95 -10.44 -18.46
CA ILE A 76 7.72 -11.65 -19.25
C ILE A 76 7.21 -11.28 -20.66
N GLN A 77 6.37 -10.26 -20.81
CA GLN A 77 5.95 -9.75 -22.12
C GLN A 77 7.15 -9.27 -22.94
N ASN A 78 8.11 -8.58 -22.32
CA ASN A 78 9.32 -8.16 -23.01
C ASN A 78 10.16 -9.35 -23.49
N ARG A 79 10.19 -10.45 -22.73
CA ARG A 79 10.82 -11.72 -23.18
C ARG A 79 10.05 -12.37 -24.32
N LEU A 80 8.71 -12.37 -24.27
CA LEU A 80 7.85 -12.89 -25.34
C LEU A 80 7.95 -12.06 -26.63
N ALA A 81 8.33 -10.80 -26.54
CA ALA A 81 8.55 -9.94 -27.70
C ALA A 81 9.84 -10.26 -28.47
N ASP A 82 10.75 -11.07 -27.90
CA ASP A 82 11.99 -11.49 -28.55
C ASP A 82 11.70 -12.54 -29.65
N PRO A 83 11.92 -12.25 -30.94
CA PRO A 83 11.69 -13.22 -32.01
C PRO A 83 12.61 -14.45 -31.92
N ASP A 84 13.79 -14.33 -31.32
CA ASP A 84 14.74 -15.44 -31.17
C ASP A 84 14.26 -16.48 -30.14
N LEU A 85 13.37 -16.09 -29.22
CA LEU A 85 12.73 -17.01 -28.28
C LEU A 85 12.01 -18.15 -29.00
N TYR A 86 11.40 -17.86 -30.15
CA TYR A 86 10.60 -18.81 -30.91
C TYR A 86 11.41 -19.80 -31.73
N GLN A 87 12.75 -19.69 -31.73
CA GLN A 87 13.63 -20.73 -32.29
C GLN A 87 13.62 -22.00 -31.44
N ASP A 88 13.23 -21.88 -30.16
CA ASP A 88 13.05 -23.00 -29.23
C ASP A 88 11.58 -23.03 -28.75
N PRO A 89 10.74 -23.93 -29.30
CA PRO A 89 9.32 -23.97 -28.96
C PRO A 89 9.05 -24.37 -27.52
N ASP A 90 9.91 -25.20 -26.91
CA ASP A 90 9.75 -25.62 -25.51
C ASP A 90 10.05 -24.45 -24.56
N ARG A 91 11.09 -23.68 -24.90
CA ARG A 91 11.41 -22.44 -24.18
C ARG A 91 10.30 -21.41 -24.34
N ALA A 92 9.76 -21.21 -25.55
CA ALA A 92 8.65 -20.30 -25.78
C ALA A 92 7.39 -20.71 -24.99
N ALA A 93 7.04 -21.99 -24.98
CA ALA A 93 5.92 -22.52 -24.21
C ALA A 93 6.09 -22.28 -22.70
N THR A 94 7.30 -22.42 -22.18
CA THR A 94 7.62 -22.13 -20.77
C THR A 94 7.37 -20.66 -20.43
N VAL A 95 7.85 -19.73 -21.25
CA VAL A 95 7.67 -18.29 -21.02
C VAL A 95 6.19 -17.88 -21.14
N VAL A 96 5.42 -18.51 -22.03
CA VAL A 96 3.97 -18.30 -22.11
C VAL A 96 3.27 -18.81 -20.84
N ALA A 97 3.64 -19.98 -20.32
CA ALA A 97 3.07 -20.49 -19.07
C ALA A 97 3.40 -19.58 -17.87
N GLU A 98 4.62 -19.04 -17.81
CA GLU A 98 5.01 -18.02 -16.83
C GLU A 98 4.15 -16.75 -16.95
N HIS A 99 3.88 -16.29 -18.18
CA HIS A 99 3.07 -15.12 -18.44
C HIS A 99 1.63 -15.27 -17.94
N GLU A 100 1.01 -16.40 -18.25
CA GLU A 100 -0.36 -16.69 -17.81
C GLU A 100 -0.42 -16.82 -16.28
N THR A 101 0.58 -17.46 -15.65
CA THR A 101 0.68 -17.54 -14.19
C THR A 101 0.82 -16.15 -13.55
N ALA A 102 1.62 -15.26 -14.15
CA ALA A 102 1.81 -13.90 -13.66
C ALA A 102 0.51 -13.08 -13.76
N LYS A 103 -0.21 -13.19 -14.89
CA LYS A 103 -1.52 -12.58 -15.07
C LYS A 103 -2.55 -13.08 -14.07
N ASP A 104 -2.63 -14.40 -13.87
CA ASP A 104 -3.54 -15.00 -12.88
C ASP A 104 -3.24 -14.50 -11.46
N THR A 105 -1.97 -14.34 -11.14
CA THR A 105 -1.52 -13.78 -9.86
C THR A 105 -1.96 -12.33 -9.72
N ALA A 106 -1.76 -11.50 -10.75
CA ALA A 106 -2.19 -10.10 -10.74
C ALA A 106 -3.72 -9.98 -10.61
N ALA A 107 -4.49 -10.77 -11.35
CA ALA A 107 -5.95 -10.82 -11.27
C ALA A 107 -6.44 -11.21 -9.86
N ARG A 108 -5.80 -12.22 -9.25
CA ARG A 108 -6.12 -12.63 -7.88
C ARG A 108 -5.85 -11.52 -6.86
N LEU A 109 -4.75 -10.80 -7.01
CA LEU A 109 -4.37 -9.70 -6.12
C LEU A 109 -5.32 -8.51 -6.29
N MET A 110 -5.73 -8.18 -7.51
CA MET A 110 -6.76 -7.17 -7.78
C MET A 110 -8.08 -7.51 -7.07
N ALA A 111 -8.55 -8.76 -7.18
CA ALA A 111 -9.75 -9.22 -6.48
C ALA A 111 -9.60 -9.16 -4.94
N GLU A 112 -8.40 -9.38 -4.41
CA GLU A 112 -8.12 -9.22 -2.98
C GLU A 112 -8.14 -7.75 -2.55
N CYS A 113 -7.56 -6.84 -3.33
CA CYS A 113 -7.64 -5.40 -3.11
C CYS A 113 -9.09 -4.92 -3.08
N GLU A 114 -9.91 -5.32 -4.06
CA GLU A 114 -11.33 -4.98 -4.14
C GLU A 114 -12.12 -5.51 -2.93
N ARG A 115 -11.84 -6.74 -2.48
CA ARG A 115 -12.46 -7.31 -1.29
C ARG A 115 -12.07 -6.55 -0.01
N LEU A 116 -10.82 -6.08 0.08
CA LEU A 116 -10.35 -5.32 1.24
C LEU A 116 -10.88 -3.88 1.25
N SER A 117 -11.01 -3.25 0.08
CA SER A 117 -11.56 -1.90 -0.07
C SER A 117 -13.06 -1.88 0.23
N THR A 118 -13.84 -2.83 -0.28
CA THR A 118 -15.27 -2.99 0.06
C THR A 118 -15.50 -3.22 1.55
N ARG A 119 -14.59 -3.88 2.24
CA ARG A 119 -14.67 -4.06 3.70
C ARG A 119 -14.37 -2.79 4.50
N LEU A 120 -13.65 -1.82 3.91
CA LEU A 120 -13.30 -0.54 4.54
C LEU A 120 -14.30 0.58 4.24
N GLY A 121 -15.04 0.48 3.14
CA GLY A 121 -15.98 1.52 2.68
C GLY A 121 -17.42 1.04 2.45
N GLY A 122 -17.73 -0.20 2.80
CA GLY A 122 -19.08 -0.76 2.80
C GLY A 122 -19.84 -0.51 4.11
#